data_AF-A0A538TIM4-F1
#
_entry.id   AF-A0A538TIM4-F1
#
_cell.length_a   1.000
_cell.length_b   1.000
_cell.length_c   1.000
_cell.angle_alpha   90.00
_cell.angle_beta   90.00
_cell.angle_gamma   90.00
#
_symmetry.space_group_name_H-M   'P 1'
#
loop_
_entity.id
_entity.type
_entity.pdbx_description
1 polymer ?
#
loop_
_entity_poly.entity_id
_entity_poly.type
_entity_poly.pdbx_seq_one_letter_code
_entity_poly.pdbx_strand_id
1 'polypeptide(L)'
;MPNLAGVLKGEIRRLARKEVRASVKPLRKLVTALRRRIAEQRRLMVEMERAAKRSIASARKTVVASEGPQIRFSPQWVKAHRKKLGVSRRVYAKLVGVSAQSIFGWETGRTRPRRGALESWRRMRSMGKRELKALPGAAKPGRRGRRSERDRRGRAAAGAGQGRIVAARASRRRRPTAGRRRAAKKK
;
A
#
# COMPACT_ATOMS: atom_id res chain seq x y z
N MET A 1 -25.32 -81.25 30.18
CA MET A 1 -24.06 -80.66 30.67
C MET A 1 -23.87 -79.28 30.02
N PRO A 2 -23.66 -78.20 30.78
CA PRO A 2 -23.45 -76.87 30.20
C PRO A 2 -22.20 -76.85 29.31
N ASN A 3 -22.33 -76.36 28.08
CA ASN A 3 -21.22 -76.23 27.14
C ASN A 3 -20.32 -75.04 27.52
N LEU A 4 -19.25 -75.31 28.27
CA LEU A 4 -18.30 -74.32 28.77
C LEU A 4 -17.71 -73.42 27.68
N ALA A 5 -17.39 -74.00 26.51
CA ALA A 5 -16.87 -73.25 25.37
C ALA A 5 -17.91 -72.26 24.83
N GLY A 6 -19.20 -72.61 24.88
CA GLY A 6 -20.30 -71.71 24.51
C GLY A 6 -20.42 -70.53 25.47
N VAL A 7 -20.35 -70.78 26.77
CA VAL A 7 -20.42 -69.74 27.82
C VAL A 7 -19.24 -68.77 27.70
N LEU A 8 -18.02 -69.27 27.55
CA LEU A 8 -16.82 -68.44 27.39
C LEU A 8 -16.86 -67.58 26.12
N LYS A 9 -17.25 -68.16 24.98
CA LYS A 9 -17.43 -67.39 23.73
C LYS A 9 -18.51 -66.31 23.87
N GLY A 10 -19.58 -66.59 24.62
CA GLY A 10 -20.63 -65.63 24.95
C GLY A 10 -20.07 -64.45 25.76
N GLU A 11 -19.28 -64.75 26.79
CA GLU A 11 -18.69 -63.73 27.67
C GLU A 11 -17.65 -62.87 26.95
N ILE A 12 -16.79 -63.49 26.12
CA ILE A 12 -15.83 -62.75 25.27
C ILE A 12 -16.56 -61.78 24.33
N ARG A 13 -17.66 -62.21 23.69
CA ARG A 13 -18.47 -61.34 22.83
C ARG A 13 -19.11 -60.20 23.62
N ARG A 14 -19.58 -60.47 24.84
CA ARG A 14 -20.19 -59.45 25.71
C ARG A 14 -19.16 -58.40 26.12
N LEU A 15 -17.97 -58.82 26.57
CA LEU A 15 -16.88 -57.93 26.95
C LEU A 15 -16.35 -57.13 25.75
N ALA A 16 -16.14 -57.76 24.60
CA ALA A 16 -15.71 -57.07 23.38
C ALA A 16 -16.72 -55.99 22.96
N ARG A 17 -18.03 -56.30 22.99
CA ARG A 17 -19.08 -55.30 22.70
C ARG A 17 -19.12 -54.17 23.72
N LYS A 18 -18.86 -54.47 25.00
CA LYS A 18 -18.80 -53.48 26.07
C LYS A 18 -17.65 -52.50 25.84
N GLU A 19 -16.47 -53.03 25.49
CA GLU A 19 -15.26 -52.24 25.26
C GLU A 19 -15.36 -51.37 24.00
N VAL A 20 -15.84 -51.93 22.90
CA VAL A 20 -16.12 -51.16 21.66
C VAL A 20 -17.15 -50.06 21.92
N ARG A 21 -18.17 -50.32 22.73
CA ARG A 21 -19.16 -49.30 23.08
C ARG A 21 -18.56 -48.21 23.97
N ALA A 22 -17.69 -48.57 24.91
CA ALA A 22 -17.00 -47.62 25.77
C ALA A 22 -16.09 -46.67 24.98
N SER A 23 -15.37 -47.17 23.98
CA SER A 23 -14.49 -46.36 23.13
C SER A 23 -15.23 -45.51 22.10
N VAL A 24 -16.30 -46.04 21.48
CA VAL A 24 -17.03 -45.34 20.39
C VAL A 24 -18.05 -44.32 20.91
N LYS A 25 -18.63 -44.52 22.10
CA LYS A 25 -19.67 -43.62 22.64
C LYS A 25 -19.19 -42.17 22.85
N PRO A 26 -18.00 -41.89 23.41
CA PRO A 26 -17.45 -40.54 23.49
C PRO A 26 -17.22 -39.92 22.12
N LEU A 27 -16.65 -40.67 21.17
CA LEU A 27 -16.41 -40.21 19.80
C LEU A 27 -17.72 -39.80 19.11
N ARG A 28 -18.78 -40.61 19.24
CA ARG A 28 -20.11 -40.27 18.72
C ARG A 28 -20.66 -38.97 19.32
N LYS A 29 -20.48 -38.74 20.63
CA LYS A 29 -20.87 -37.47 21.28
C LYS A 29 -20.09 -36.28 20.74
N LEU A 30 -18.78 -36.44 20.50
CA LEU A 30 -17.96 -35.38 19.91
C LEU A 30 -18.40 -35.06 18.48
N VAL A 31 -18.67 -36.08 17.66
CA VAL A 31 -19.14 -35.88 16.28
C VAL A 31 -20.48 -35.14 16.25
N THR A 32 -21.42 -35.46 17.14
CA THR A 32 -22.71 -34.74 17.20
C THR A 32 -22.53 -33.31 17.69
N ALA A 33 -21.68 -33.06 18.67
CA ALA A 33 -21.34 -31.71 19.14
C ALA A 33 -20.66 -30.87 18.05
N LEU A 34 -19.72 -31.45 17.30
CA LEU A 34 -19.05 -30.79 16.18
C LEU A 34 -20.03 -30.45 15.05
N ARG A 35 -20.93 -31.37 14.69
CA ARG A 35 -21.98 -31.12 13.69
C ARG A 35 -22.88 -29.95 14.09
N ARG A 36 -23.25 -29.84 15.37
CA ARG A 36 -24.02 -28.69 15.90
C ARG A 36 -23.21 -27.40 15.80
N ARG A 37 -21.93 -27.42 16.19
CA ARG A 37 -21.06 -26.23 16.12
C ARG A 37 -20.85 -25.75 14.69
N ILE A 38 -20.69 -26.66 13.74
CA ILE A 38 -20.58 -26.33 12.31
C ILE A 38 -21.87 -25.68 11.80
N ALA A 39 -23.03 -26.21 12.19
CA ALA A 39 -24.31 -25.62 11.80
C ALA A 39 -24.47 -24.19 12.35
N GLU A 40 -24.10 -23.98 13.62
CA GLU A 40 -24.14 -22.67 14.26
C GLU A 40 -23.18 -21.67 13.60
N GLN A 41 -21.94 -22.09 13.34
CA GLN A 41 -20.97 -21.25 12.63
C GLN A 41 -21.46 -20.87 11.23
N ARG A 42 -22.09 -21.80 10.50
CA ARG A 42 -22.67 -21.52 9.19
C ARG A 42 -23.80 -20.49 9.28
N ARG A 43 -24.66 -20.56 10.30
CA ARG A 43 -25.71 -19.55 10.55
C ARG A 43 -25.11 -18.18 10.80
N LEU A 44 -24.14 -18.10 11.72
CA LEU A 44 -23.45 -16.85 12.03
C LEU A 44 -22.77 -16.24 10.81
N MET A 45 -22.11 -17.04 9.97
CA MET A 45 -21.51 -16.56 8.72
C MET A 45 -22.56 -15.96 7.79
N VAL A 46 -23.69 -16.64 7.59
CA VAL A 46 -24.79 -16.12 6.75
C VAL A 46 -25.38 -14.83 7.32
N GLU A 47 -25.55 -14.74 8.64
CA GLU A 47 -26.03 -13.53 9.31
C GLU A 47 -25.06 -12.36 9.17
N MET A 48 -23.76 -12.61 9.36
CA MET A 48 -22.71 -11.62 9.16
C MET A 48 -22.64 -11.16 7.70
N GLU A 49 -22.73 -12.07 6.74
CA GLU A 49 -22.78 -11.73 5.32
C GLU A 49 -24.01 -10.88 4.99
N ARG A 50 -25.17 -11.21 5.53
CA ARG A 50 -26.39 -10.41 5.38
C ARG A 50 -26.24 -9.04 6.01
N ALA A 51 -25.66 -8.95 7.21
CA ALA A 51 -25.38 -7.69 7.89
C ALA A 51 -24.39 -6.83 7.10
N ALA A 52 -23.33 -7.43 6.56
CA ALA A 52 -22.37 -6.77 5.69
C ALA A 52 -23.01 -6.28 4.38
N LYS A 53 -23.88 -7.08 3.74
CA LYS A 53 -24.63 -6.64 2.55
C LYS A 53 -25.55 -5.46 2.87
N ARG A 54 -26.26 -5.50 4.01
CA ARG A 54 -27.11 -4.39 4.47
C ARG A 54 -26.29 -3.14 4.78
N SER A 55 -25.14 -3.27 5.45
CA SER A 55 -24.27 -2.13 5.76
C SER A 55 -23.66 -1.54 4.50
N ILE A 56 -23.26 -2.36 3.52
CA ILE A 56 -22.79 -1.89 2.20
C ILE A 56 -23.91 -1.20 1.43
N ALA A 57 -25.14 -1.72 1.45
CA ALA A 57 -26.29 -1.09 0.81
C ALA A 57 -26.63 0.26 1.46
N SER A 58 -26.60 0.34 2.80
CA SER A 58 -26.78 1.60 3.55
C SER A 58 -25.63 2.59 3.30
N ALA A 59 -24.39 2.09 3.24
CA ALA A 59 -23.22 2.88 2.87
C ALA A 59 -23.32 3.39 1.42
N ARG A 60 -23.82 2.60 0.47
CA ARG A 60 -24.08 3.05 -0.90
C ARG A 60 -25.18 4.11 -0.94
N LYS A 61 -26.26 3.94 -0.20
CA LYS A 61 -27.35 4.93 -0.11
C LYS A 61 -26.87 6.27 0.48
N THR A 62 -25.99 6.22 1.48
CA THR A 62 -25.36 7.42 2.06
C THR A 62 -24.27 8.02 1.18
N VAL A 63 -23.56 7.23 0.35
CA VAL A 63 -22.58 7.73 -0.63
C VAL A 63 -23.27 8.38 -1.84
N VAL A 64 -24.46 7.95 -2.24
CA VAL A 64 -25.24 8.63 -3.31
C VAL A 64 -25.84 9.95 -2.80
N ALA A 65 -26.18 10.03 -1.51
CA ALA A 65 -26.64 11.27 -0.86
C ALA A 65 -25.49 12.20 -0.43
N SER A 66 -24.25 11.73 -0.47
CA SER A 66 -23.07 12.50 -0.10
C SER A 66 -21.99 12.29 -1.14
N GLU A 67 -21.97 13.18 -2.14
CA GLU A 67 -20.71 13.78 -2.54
C GLU A 67 -20.10 14.46 -1.30
N GLY A 68 -19.53 13.64 -0.41
CA GLY A 68 -18.83 14.11 0.77
C GLY A 68 -17.73 15.07 0.33
N PRO A 69 -17.45 16.12 1.13
CA PRO A 69 -16.68 17.28 0.70
C PRO A 69 -15.40 16.82 0.00
N GLN A 70 -15.27 17.23 -1.28
CA GLN A 70 -14.09 17.01 -2.12
C GLN A 70 -12.85 17.00 -1.23
N ILE A 71 -12.23 15.82 -1.10
CA ILE A 71 -11.05 15.69 -0.24
C ILE A 71 -9.97 16.56 -0.88
N ARG A 72 -9.77 17.75 -0.30
CA ARG A 72 -8.83 18.74 -0.80
C ARG A 72 -7.42 18.16 -0.73
N PHE A 73 -6.93 17.71 -1.88
CA PHE A 73 -5.58 17.23 -2.03
C PHE A 73 -4.68 18.35 -2.54
N SER A 74 -3.70 18.72 -1.71
CA SER A 74 -2.64 19.65 -2.11
C SER A 74 -1.29 18.94 -2.05
N PRO A 75 -0.50 18.96 -3.14
CA PRO A 75 0.89 18.48 -3.15
C PRO A 75 1.75 19.04 -2.01
N GLN A 76 1.54 20.33 -1.69
CA GLN A 76 2.28 21.02 -0.63
C GLN A 76 2.00 20.42 0.75
N TRP A 77 0.76 19.97 0.99
CA TRP A 77 0.36 19.38 2.25
C TRP A 77 1.02 18.03 2.49
N VAL A 78 1.21 17.23 1.44
CA VAL A 78 1.93 15.95 1.53
C VAL A 78 3.38 16.20 1.96
N LYS A 79 4.04 17.18 1.32
CA LYS A 79 5.42 17.56 1.63
C LYS A 79 5.56 18.13 3.06
N ALA A 80 4.63 19.00 3.47
CA ALA A 80 4.61 19.60 4.81
C ALA A 80 4.38 18.54 5.90
N HIS A 81 3.46 17.60 5.67
CA HIS A 81 3.17 16.51 6.61
C HIS A 81 4.38 15.59 6.77
N ARG A 82 5.02 15.18 5.66
CA ARG A 82 6.24 14.38 5.71
C ARG A 82 7.36 15.09 6.46
N LYS A 83 7.55 16.40 6.24
CA LYS A 83 8.52 17.22 6.96
C LYS A 83 8.20 17.30 8.46
N LYS A 84 6.93 17.51 8.83
CA LYS A 84 6.49 17.52 10.24
C LYS A 84 6.80 16.22 10.97
N LEU A 85 6.72 15.10 10.27
CA LEU A 85 7.05 13.76 10.78
C LEU A 85 8.55 13.43 10.74
N GLY A 86 9.38 14.20 10.03
CA GLY A 86 10.82 13.95 9.89
C GLY A 86 11.16 12.66 9.14
N VAL A 87 10.22 12.05 8.42
CA VAL A 87 10.42 10.75 7.77
C VAL A 87 10.89 10.87 6.31
N SER A 88 11.69 9.90 5.88
CA SER A 88 12.07 9.77 4.47
C SER A 88 10.87 9.39 3.61
N ARG A 89 10.91 9.68 2.30
CA ARG A 89 9.84 9.33 1.36
C ARG A 89 9.53 7.84 1.33
N ARG A 90 10.55 6.98 1.51
CA ARG A 90 10.39 5.52 1.54
C ARG A 90 9.57 5.07 2.75
N VAL A 91 9.90 5.62 3.93
CA VAL A 91 9.17 5.30 5.17
C VAL A 91 7.74 5.85 5.11
N TYR A 92 7.58 7.07 4.62
CA TYR A 92 6.27 7.68 4.42
C TYR A 92 5.39 6.88 3.44
N ALA A 93 5.98 6.38 2.36
CA ALA A 93 5.26 5.57 1.38
C ALA A 93 4.81 4.22 1.96
N LYS A 94 5.65 3.57 2.79
CA LYS A 94 5.27 2.36 3.53
C LYS A 94 4.08 2.59 4.46
N LEU A 95 4.06 3.72 5.17
CA LEU A 95 2.96 4.09 6.07
C LEU A 95 1.64 4.30 5.33
N VAL A 96 1.68 4.80 4.10
CA VAL A 96 0.50 5.05 3.27
C VAL A 96 0.13 3.81 2.42
N GLY A 97 1.01 2.81 2.31
CA GLY A 97 0.81 1.61 1.48
C GLY A 97 1.05 1.84 -0.01
N VAL A 98 1.90 2.80 -0.37
CA VAL A 98 2.22 3.14 -1.78
C VAL A 98 3.72 3.07 -2.06
N SER A 99 4.10 3.19 -3.33
CA SER A 99 5.52 3.27 -3.71
C SER A 99 6.14 4.64 -3.35
N ALA A 100 7.45 4.68 -3.10
CA ALA A 100 8.18 5.93 -2.85
C ALA A 100 8.12 6.89 -4.06
N GLN A 101 8.04 6.34 -5.27
CA GLN A 101 7.90 7.11 -6.50
C GLN A 101 6.53 7.79 -6.60
N SER A 102 5.47 7.11 -6.14
CA SER A 102 4.12 7.69 -6.07
C SER A 102 4.10 8.90 -5.14
N ILE A 103 4.73 8.82 -3.96
CA ILE A 103 4.85 9.98 -3.04
C ILE A 103 5.63 11.12 -3.69
N PHE A 104 6.70 10.84 -4.45
CA PHE A 104 7.42 11.88 -5.19
C PHE A 104 6.53 12.56 -6.24
N GLY A 105 5.76 11.79 -7.01
CA GLY A 105 4.80 12.31 -7.98
C GLY A 105 3.71 13.18 -7.33
N TRP A 106 3.29 12.82 -6.11
CA TRP A 106 2.33 13.59 -5.32
C TRP A 106 2.91 14.88 -4.76
N GLU A 107 4.13 14.86 -4.23
CA GLU A 107 4.81 16.06 -3.71
C GLU A 107 5.15 17.07 -4.80
N THR A 108 5.44 16.59 -6.02
CA THR A 108 5.75 17.42 -7.19
C THR A 108 4.51 17.86 -7.96
N GLY A 109 3.33 17.33 -7.61
CA GLY A 109 2.08 17.62 -8.32
C GLY A 109 1.96 16.94 -9.69
N ARG A 110 2.92 16.10 -10.08
CA ARG A 110 2.92 15.38 -11.37
C ARG A 110 1.81 14.33 -11.45
N THR A 111 1.41 13.76 -10.31
CA THR A 111 0.33 12.77 -10.26
C THR A 111 -0.62 13.05 -9.10
N ARG A 112 -1.92 12.87 -9.35
CA ARG A 112 -2.95 12.90 -8.31
C ARG A 112 -3.19 11.50 -7.73
N PRO A 113 -3.41 11.35 -6.41
CA PRO A 113 -3.71 10.06 -5.81
C PRO A 113 -5.02 9.49 -6.34
N ARG A 114 -5.06 8.17 -6.57
CA ARG A 114 -6.32 7.44 -6.79
C ARG A 114 -7.15 7.43 -5.50
N ARG A 115 -8.48 7.34 -5.62
CA ARG A 115 -9.44 7.45 -4.48
C ARG A 115 -9.04 6.60 -3.26
N GLY A 116 -8.68 5.33 -3.46
CA GLY A 116 -8.25 4.45 -2.36
C GLY A 116 -6.94 4.90 -1.68
N ALA A 117 -5.98 5.40 -2.44
CA ALA A 117 -4.70 5.88 -1.89
C ALA A 117 -4.86 7.24 -1.16
N LEU A 118 -5.84 8.04 -1.60
CA LEU A 118 -6.22 9.30 -0.99
C LEU A 118 -6.90 9.10 0.38
N GLU A 119 -7.75 8.07 0.50
CA GLU A 119 -8.37 7.65 1.76
C GLU A 119 -7.32 7.13 2.75
N SER A 120 -6.39 6.28 2.30
CA SER A 120 -5.25 5.84 3.11
C SER A 120 -4.40 7.02 3.59
N TRP A 121 -4.14 8.00 2.72
CA TRP A 121 -3.42 9.21 3.11
C TRP A 121 -4.19 10.07 4.12
N ARG A 122 -5.53 10.20 3.97
CA ARG A 122 -6.39 10.90 4.93
C ARG A 122 -6.33 10.23 6.31
N ARG A 123 -6.45 8.90 6.37
CA ARG A 123 -6.34 8.13 7.62
C ARG A 123 -4.99 8.33 8.29
N MET A 124 -3.92 8.33 7.51
CA MET A 124 -2.57 8.59 8.02
C MET A 124 -2.39 10.04 8.49
N ARG A 125 -3.04 11.03 7.85
CA ARG A 125 -3.04 12.43 8.30
C ARG A 125 -3.79 12.64 9.61
N SER A 126 -4.84 11.87 9.88
CA SER A 126 -5.52 11.90 11.19
C SER A 126 -4.69 11.25 12.30
N MET A 127 -3.72 10.39 11.95
CA MET A 127 -2.82 9.77 12.91
C MET A 127 -1.68 10.72 13.31
N GLY A 128 -1.54 10.97 14.61
CA GLY A 128 -0.52 11.86 15.15
C GLY A 128 0.87 11.23 15.25
N LYS A 129 1.90 12.06 15.53
CA LYS A 129 3.31 11.64 15.76
C LYS A 129 3.46 10.46 16.73
N ARG A 130 2.55 10.33 17.71
CA ARG A 130 2.55 9.27 18.74
C ARG A 130 2.18 7.90 18.18
N GLU A 131 1.19 7.82 17.29
CA GLU A 131 0.73 6.56 16.70
C GLU A 131 1.68 6.06 15.61
N LEU A 132 2.29 6.99 14.86
CA LEU A 132 3.27 6.65 13.82
C LEU A 132 4.60 6.11 14.40
N LYS A 133 4.91 6.42 15.67
CA LYS A 133 6.06 5.84 16.39
C LYS A 133 5.75 4.44 16.94
N ALA A 134 4.48 4.12 17.18
CA ALA A 134 4.01 2.83 17.65
C ALA A 134 3.84 1.79 16.52
N LEU A 135 3.85 2.21 15.25
CA LEU A 135 3.79 1.30 14.11
C LEU A 135 5.13 0.52 13.97
N PRO A 136 5.12 -0.83 14.02
CA PRO A 136 6.32 -1.63 13.83
C PRO A 136 6.78 -1.50 12.37
N GLY A 137 7.90 -0.80 12.16
CA GLY A 137 8.40 -0.47 10.82
C GLY A 137 9.19 0.84 10.71
N ALA A 138 9.30 1.62 11.80
CA ALA A 138 10.27 2.70 11.93
C ALA A 138 11.70 2.12 11.95
N ALA A 139 12.18 1.72 10.76
CA ALA A 139 13.51 1.18 10.57
C ALA A 139 14.54 2.18 11.09
N LYS A 140 15.40 1.70 12.00
CA LYS A 140 16.65 2.33 12.43
C LYS A 140 17.35 2.93 11.19
N PRO A 141 17.95 4.13 11.28
CA PRO A 141 18.61 4.76 10.14
C PRO A 141 19.68 3.81 9.61
N GLY A 142 19.41 3.20 8.46
CA GLY A 142 20.33 2.30 7.80
C GLY A 142 21.67 3.00 7.59
N ARG A 143 22.73 2.36 8.06
CA ARG A 143 24.13 2.75 7.86
C ARG A 143 24.30 3.30 6.44
N ARG A 144 24.84 4.52 6.33
CA ARG A 144 25.31 5.08 5.06
C ARG A 144 26.23 4.04 4.43
N GLY A 145 25.78 3.41 3.34
CA GLY A 145 26.64 2.54 2.54
C GLY A 145 27.87 3.36 2.14
N ARG A 146 29.05 2.91 2.58
CA ARG A 146 30.33 3.43 2.10
C ARG A 146 30.31 3.28 0.59
N ARG A 147 30.25 4.38 -0.13
CA ARG A 147 30.53 4.42 -1.56
C ARG A 147 31.97 3.93 -1.71
N SER A 148 32.19 2.80 -2.38
CA SER A 148 33.52 2.23 -2.54
C SER A 148 34.42 3.22 -3.26
N GLU A 149 35.65 3.35 -2.77
CA GLU A 149 36.72 4.21 -3.31
C GLU A 149 36.92 4.03 -4.84
N ARG A 150 36.57 2.84 -5.38
CA ARG A 150 36.65 2.50 -6.81
C ARG A 150 35.79 3.40 -7.71
N ASP A 151 34.61 3.82 -7.27
CA ASP A 151 33.70 4.64 -8.11
C ASP A 151 34.20 6.09 -8.29
N ARG A 152 35.08 6.57 -7.40
CA ARG A 152 35.63 7.94 -7.51
C ARG A 152 36.74 8.03 -8.56
N ARG A 153 37.54 6.97 -8.74
CA ARG A 153 38.66 6.97 -9.69
C ARG A 153 38.20 6.84 -11.15
N GLY A 154 37.07 6.18 -11.42
CA GLY A 154 36.52 6.06 -12.77
C GLY A 154 35.91 7.35 -13.33
N ARG A 155 35.50 8.29 -12.47
CA ARG A 155 34.85 9.55 -12.90
C ARG A 155 35.81 10.73 -13.07
N ALA A 156 37.01 10.66 -12.51
CA ALA A 156 38.03 11.71 -12.64
C ALA A 156 38.74 11.68 -14.00
N ALA A 157 38.78 10.52 -14.68
CA ALA A 157 39.45 10.37 -15.98
C ALA A 157 38.62 10.84 -17.19
N ALA A 158 37.31 11.06 -17.04
CA ALA A 158 36.39 11.35 -18.15
C ALA A 158 36.11 12.86 -18.38
N GLY A 159 36.85 13.76 -17.72
CA GLY A 159 36.57 15.20 -17.68
C GLY A 159 37.58 16.13 -18.36
N ALA A 160 38.58 15.61 -19.07
CA ALA A 160 39.61 16.42 -19.72
C ALA A 160 39.51 16.32 -21.24
N GLY A 161 38.91 17.34 -21.88
CA GLY A 161 39.10 17.58 -23.32
C GLY A 161 37.85 17.95 -24.10
N GLN A 162 37.33 19.17 -23.93
CA GLN A 162 36.83 19.98 -25.05
C GLN A 162 36.43 21.39 -24.57
N GLY A 163 37.20 22.39 -24.99
CA GLY A 163 36.82 23.79 -24.84
C GLY A 163 38.00 24.74 -25.00
N ARG A 164 38.25 25.20 -26.24
CA ARG A 164 38.88 26.51 -26.54
C ARG A 164 39.03 26.70 -28.06
N ILE A 165 38.18 27.52 -28.69
CA ILE A 165 38.58 28.61 -29.63
C ILE A 165 37.47 29.69 -29.61
N VAL A 166 37.76 30.87 -29.06
CA VAL A 166 37.05 32.13 -29.38
C VAL A 166 38.01 33.31 -29.21
N ALA A 167 38.24 34.05 -30.31
CA ALA A 167 38.66 35.47 -30.41
C ALA A 167 38.79 35.76 -31.92
N ALA A 168 38.49 36.92 -32.51
CA ALA A 168 38.56 38.27 -32.00
C ALA A 168 37.63 39.23 -32.77
N ARG A 169 37.57 40.46 -32.27
CA ARG A 169 36.64 41.56 -32.54
C ARG A 169 37.43 42.70 -33.19
N ALA A 170 36.86 43.42 -34.16
CA ALA A 170 37.32 44.76 -34.52
C ALA A 170 36.20 45.59 -35.15
N SER A 171 36.26 46.89 -34.92
CA SER A 171 35.19 47.89 -34.90
C SER A 171 35.35 48.99 -35.95
N ARG A 172 34.28 49.80 -36.15
CA ARG A 172 34.17 51.16 -36.79
C ARG A 172 33.51 51.11 -38.18
N ARG A 173 32.62 52.02 -38.63
CA ARG A 173 32.25 53.38 -38.23
C ARG A 173 30.89 53.80 -38.88
N ARG A 174 30.08 54.56 -38.13
CA ARG A 174 29.19 55.72 -38.43
C ARG A 174 28.27 55.80 -39.68
N ARG A 175 26.99 56.13 -39.38
CA ARG A 175 25.87 56.71 -40.19
C ARG A 175 26.24 58.04 -40.89
N PRO A 176 25.55 58.46 -41.99
CA PRO A 176 24.35 59.35 -41.87
C PRO A 176 23.29 59.19 -43.02
N THR A 177 21.98 59.25 -42.73
CA THR A 177 20.95 60.28 -43.04
C THR A 177 20.43 60.46 -44.49
N ALA A 178 19.09 60.41 -44.60
CA ALA A 178 18.17 61.15 -45.49
C ALA A 178 18.07 60.81 -46.99
N GLY A 179 16.84 60.61 -47.49
CA GLY A 179 16.51 60.73 -48.92
C GLY A 179 15.21 60.07 -49.41
N ARG A 180 14.09 60.81 -49.35
CA ARG A 180 12.99 60.96 -50.36
C ARG A 180 12.55 59.72 -51.18
N ARG A 181 11.31 59.23 -51.00
CA ARG A 181 10.03 59.59 -51.71
C ARG A 181 9.74 58.84 -53.04
N ARG A 182 8.48 58.37 -53.13
CA ARG A 182 7.61 58.10 -54.32
C ARG A 182 7.88 56.79 -55.10
N ALA A 183 6.94 55.85 -55.28
CA ALA A 183 5.60 55.85 -55.92
C ALA A 183 5.62 55.56 -57.44
N ALA A 184 4.77 54.60 -57.86
CA ALA A 184 4.36 54.21 -59.23
C ALA A 184 5.46 53.48 -60.06
N LYS A 185 5.21 52.57 -61.02
CA LYS A 185 4.04 52.27 -61.89
C LYS A 185 4.25 50.92 -62.63
N LYS A 186 3.15 50.25 -63.01
CA LYS A 186 2.92 49.22 -64.07
C LYS A 186 4.11 48.64 -64.88
N LYS A 187 4.11 47.32 -65.08
CA LYS A 187 3.74 46.67 -66.35
C LYS A 187 3.09 45.33 -66.08
#